data_AF-A0A2T4S551-F1
#
_entry.id   AF-A0A2T4S551-F1
#
_cell.length_a   1.000
_cell.length_b   1.000
_cell.length_c   1.000
_cell.angle_alpha   90.00
_cell.angle_beta   90.00
_cell.angle_gamma   90.00
#
_symmetry.space_group_name_H-M   'P 1'
#
loop_
_entity.id
_entity.type
_entity.pdbx_description
1 polymer ?
#
loop_
_entity_poly.entity_id
_entity_poly.type
_entity_poly.pdbx_seq_one_letter_code
_entity_poly.pdbx_strand_id
1 'polypeptide(L)'
;MNLDPADKEEKAVQDALEKAKEVQANPNATQDEVNAAKDALNKAIEAKTAQDQADAKQAALDELKAELAKVAKIDLNQYTPDSVKPLTDKEIEGNAIVAIPDAKTTEEIKAVTQALKDAQAGLVQKADKAELQKAIDAANALGNLDAADKEDKAFQ
;
A
#
# COMPACT_ATOMS: atom_id res chain seq x y z
N MET A 1 -4.84 8.01 29.85
CA MET A 1 -3.82 8.28 28.82
C MET A 1 -2.59 7.52 29.25
N ASN A 2 -2.14 6.53 28.46
CA ASN A 2 -0.91 5.80 28.75
C ASN A 2 0.14 6.37 27.79
N LEU A 3 1.06 7.17 28.32
CA LEU A 3 2.13 7.81 27.55
C LEU A 3 3.41 6.99 27.77
N ASP A 4 4.11 6.63 26.71
CA ASP A 4 5.41 5.95 26.71
C ASP A 4 6.53 6.96 27.02
N PRO A 5 7.19 6.86 28.19
CA PRO A 5 8.27 7.76 28.54
C PRO A 5 9.56 7.56 27.72
N ALA A 6 9.66 6.48 26.93
CA ALA A 6 10.76 6.28 26.00
C ALA A 6 10.60 7.10 24.72
N ASP A 7 9.36 7.47 24.36
CA ASP A 7 9.08 8.39 23.27
C ASP A 7 9.30 9.83 23.71
N LYS A 8 10.05 10.60 22.91
CA LYS A 8 10.50 11.94 23.28
C LYS A 8 9.34 12.93 23.37
N GLU A 9 8.40 12.86 22.45
CA GLU A 9 7.26 13.76 22.36
C GLU A 9 6.21 13.42 23.43
N GLU A 10 5.98 12.13 23.70
CA GLU A 10 5.13 11.69 24.81
C GLU A 10 5.72 12.05 26.17
N LYS A 11 7.04 11.90 26.34
CA LYS A 11 7.73 12.38 27.54
C LYS A 11 7.63 13.90 27.71
N ALA A 12 7.74 14.68 26.64
CA ALA A 12 7.57 16.13 26.71
C ALA A 12 6.15 16.53 27.18
N VAL A 13 5.12 15.80 26.73
CA VAL A 13 3.74 15.97 27.22
C VAL A 13 3.63 15.60 28.70
N GLN A 14 4.23 14.49 29.14
CA GLN A 14 4.25 14.10 30.56
C GLN A 14 4.91 15.18 31.43
N ASP A 15 6.11 15.63 31.07
CA ASP A 15 6.88 16.63 31.82
C ASP A 15 6.12 17.98 31.90
N ALA A 16 5.49 18.41 30.80
CA ALA A 16 4.70 19.65 30.78
C ALA A 16 3.41 19.52 31.60
N LEU A 17 2.77 18.34 31.57
CA LEU A 17 1.59 18.05 32.37
C LEU A 17 1.90 18.04 33.88
N GLU A 18 3.05 17.48 34.28
CA GLU A 18 3.51 17.49 35.66
C GLU A 18 3.72 18.92 36.16
N LYS A 19 4.46 19.75 35.42
CA LYS A 19 4.66 21.17 35.75
C LYS A 19 3.34 21.96 35.83
N ALA A 20 2.40 21.70 34.92
CA ALA A 20 1.10 22.35 34.95
C ALA A 20 0.30 21.98 36.21
N LYS A 21 0.40 20.72 36.69
CA LYS A 21 -0.21 20.29 37.95
C LYS A 21 0.46 20.94 39.16
N GLU A 22 1.77 21.09 39.16
CA GLU A 22 2.51 21.80 40.23
C GLU A 22 2.06 23.26 40.34
N VAL A 23 1.97 23.97 39.21
CA VAL A 23 1.47 25.36 39.17
C VAL A 23 0.01 25.44 39.60
N GLN A 24 -0.84 24.50 39.16
CA GLN A 24 -2.24 24.43 39.57
C GLN A 24 -2.40 24.19 41.07
N ALA A 25 -1.53 23.38 41.68
CA ALA A 25 -1.55 23.07 43.10
C ALA A 25 -0.95 24.19 43.97
N ASN A 26 -0.17 25.10 43.40
CA ASN A 26 0.45 26.21 44.13
C ASN A 26 -0.58 27.34 44.38
N PRO A 27 -1.01 27.56 45.64
CA PRO A 27 -1.98 28.61 45.96
C PRO A 27 -1.45 30.03 45.75
N ASN A 28 -0.13 30.19 45.59
CA ASN A 28 0.54 31.46 45.34
C ASN A 28 0.97 31.63 43.87
N ALA A 29 0.56 30.72 42.98
CA ALA A 29 0.90 30.83 41.56
C ALA A 29 0.44 32.16 40.99
N THR A 30 1.36 32.82 40.29
CA THR A 30 1.08 34.05 39.55
C THR A 30 0.38 33.73 38.23
N GLN A 31 -0.31 34.72 37.67
CA GLN A 31 -0.92 34.56 36.35
C GLN A 31 0.11 34.26 35.26
N ASP A 32 1.33 34.78 35.40
CA ASP A 32 2.43 34.52 34.47
C ASP A 32 2.89 33.06 34.52
N GLU A 33 3.00 32.47 35.71
CA GLU A 33 3.31 31.04 35.87
C GLU A 33 2.20 30.15 35.31
N VAL A 34 0.94 30.51 35.55
CA VAL A 34 -0.22 29.79 34.99
C VAL A 34 -0.22 29.86 33.46
N ASN A 35 0.03 31.04 32.89
CA ASN A 35 0.11 31.21 31.44
C ASN A 35 1.28 30.44 30.85
N ALA A 36 2.46 30.50 31.46
CA ALA A 36 3.64 29.77 31.00
C ALA A 36 3.43 28.25 31.03
N ALA A 37 2.82 27.72 32.09
CA ALA A 37 2.50 26.29 32.19
C ALA A 37 1.48 25.85 31.13
N LYS A 38 0.43 26.66 30.90
CA LYS A 38 -0.57 26.41 29.86
C LYS A 38 0.07 26.41 28.47
N ASP A 39 0.92 27.38 28.16
CA ASP A 39 1.58 27.49 26.87
C ASP A 39 2.56 26.33 26.64
N ALA A 40 3.30 25.92 27.67
CA ALA A 40 4.19 24.77 27.60
C ALA A 40 3.42 23.46 27.33
N LEU A 41 2.29 23.25 28.01
CA LEU A 41 1.44 22.08 27.81
C LEU A 41 0.85 22.06 26.39
N ASN A 42 0.32 23.18 25.91
CA ASN A 42 -0.22 23.29 24.55
C ASN A 42 0.83 22.99 23.49
N LYS A 43 2.04 23.57 23.61
CA LYS A 43 3.15 23.31 22.68
C LYS A 43 3.57 21.84 22.67
N ALA A 44 3.61 21.20 23.84
CA ALA A 44 3.93 19.76 23.92
C ALA A 44 2.86 18.90 23.22
N ILE A 45 1.57 19.24 23.38
CA ILE A 45 0.46 18.54 22.71
C ILE A 45 0.50 18.74 21.19
N GLU A 46 0.76 19.96 20.72
CA GLU A 46 0.89 20.26 19.29
C GLU A 46 2.07 19.50 18.67
N ALA A 47 3.22 19.48 19.35
CA ALA A 47 4.40 18.74 18.90
C ALA A 47 4.12 17.24 18.81
N LYS A 48 3.48 16.64 19.82
CA LYS A 48 3.05 15.24 19.77
C LYS A 48 2.10 14.98 18.62
N THR A 49 1.10 15.84 18.43
CA THR A 49 0.12 15.66 17.35
C THR A 49 0.78 15.66 15.97
N ALA A 50 1.74 16.56 15.75
CA ALA A 50 2.50 16.61 14.50
C ALA A 50 3.37 15.36 14.30
N GLN A 51 3.99 14.85 15.38
CA GLN A 51 4.79 13.63 15.34
C GLN A 51 3.92 12.39 15.07
N ASP A 52 2.77 12.24 15.76
CA ASP A 52 1.82 11.15 15.50
C ASP A 52 1.37 11.12 14.02
N GLN A 53 1.16 12.29 13.41
CA GLN A 53 0.84 12.42 11.98
C GLN A 53 2.01 11.99 11.08
N ALA A 54 3.23 12.39 11.41
CA ALA A 54 4.43 12.01 10.67
C ALA A 54 4.67 10.49 10.73
N ASP A 55 4.53 9.89 11.91
CA ASP A 55 4.65 8.45 12.12
C ASP A 55 3.59 7.67 11.35
N ALA A 56 2.34 8.12 11.39
CA ALA A 56 1.26 7.49 10.64
C ALA A 56 1.52 7.54 9.12
N LYS A 57 2.06 8.65 8.62
CA LYS A 57 2.44 8.78 7.22
C LYS A 57 3.61 7.88 6.86
N GLN A 58 4.64 7.81 7.71
CA GLN A 58 5.80 6.96 7.53
C GLN A 58 5.41 5.48 7.51
N ALA A 59 4.55 5.04 8.43
CA ALA A 59 4.02 3.69 8.46
C ALA A 59 3.25 3.33 7.17
N ALA A 60 2.44 4.26 6.66
CA ALA A 60 1.73 4.05 5.38
C ALA A 60 2.70 3.95 4.19
N LEU A 61 3.78 4.73 4.16
CA LEU A 61 4.81 4.65 3.12
C LEU A 61 5.58 3.33 3.18
N ASP A 62 5.89 2.85 4.38
CA ASP A 62 6.61 1.59 4.54
C ASP A 62 5.73 0.39 4.13
N GLU A 63 4.43 0.46 4.41
CA GLU A 63 3.47 -0.51 3.89
C GLU A 63 3.40 -0.50 2.36
N LEU A 64 3.32 0.68 1.73
CA LEU A 64 3.35 0.82 0.28
C LEU A 64 4.62 0.22 -0.33
N LYS A 65 5.80 0.55 0.21
CA LYS A 65 7.09 -0.01 -0.25
C LYS A 65 7.13 -1.53 -0.10
N ALA A 66 6.64 -2.06 1.02
CA ALA A 66 6.58 -3.50 1.25
C ALA A 66 5.68 -4.19 0.22
N GLU A 67 4.55 -3.58 -0.14
CA GLU A 67 3.64 -4.12 -1.15
C GLU A 67 4.23 -4.05 -2.56
N LEU A 68 4.85 -2.93 -2.94
CA LEU A 68 5.61 -2.80 -4.19
C LEU A 68 6.71 -3.87 -4.30
N ALA A 69 7.41 -4.16 -3.20
CA ALA A 69 8.42 -5.22 -3.17
C ALA A 69 7.85 -6.64 -3.32
N LYS A 70 6.57 -6.86 -3.00
CA LYS A 70 5.87 -8.12 -3.31
C LYS A 70 5.48 -8.18 -4.78
N VAL A 71 4.95 -7.08 -5.33
CA VAL A 71 4.55 -6.98 -6.75
C VAL A 71 5.74 -7.25 -7.67
N ALA A 72 6.91 -6.68 -7.36
CA ALA A 72 8.14 -6.90 -8.12
C ALA A 72 8.63 -8.37 -8.17
N LYS A 73 8.11 -9.25 -7.31
CA LYS A 73 8.44 -10.69 -7.28
C LYS A 73 7.46 -11.55 -8.07
N ILE A 74 6.37 -10.98 -8.58
CA ILE A 74 5.36 -11.73 -9.33
C ILE A 74 5.86 -11.95 -10.76
N ASP A 75 5.88 -13.20 -11.22
CA ASP A 75 6.07 -13.49 -12.63
C ASP A 75 4.78 -13.16 -13.42
N LEU A 76 4.70 -11.93 -13.91
CA LEU A 76 3.54 -11.43 -14.65
C LEU A 76 3.30 -12.18 -15.97
N ASN A 77 4.27 -12.95 -16.49
CA ASN A 77 4.10 -13.73 -17.71
C ASN A 77 3.09 -14.86 -17.55
N GLN A 78 2.80 -15.27 -16.32
CA GLN A 78 1.82 -16.32 -16.01
C GLN A 78 0.37 -15.81 -16.04
N TYR A 79 0.15 -14.51 -16.19
CA TYR A 79 -1.17 -13.87 -16.07
C TYR A 79 -1.63 -13.20 -17.37
N THR A 80 -2.94 -13.01 -17.51
CA THR A 80 -3.53 -12.38 -18.71
C THR A 80 -3.14 -10.89 -18.77
N PRO A 81 -2.84 -10.34 -19.96
CA PRO A 81 -2.47 -8.93 -20.10
C PRO A 81 -3.51 -7.96 -19.50
N ASP A 82 -4.80 -8.27 -19.66
CA ASP A 82 -5.89 -7.43 -19.16
C ASP A 82 -5.91 -7.37 -17.63
N SER A 83 -5.55 -8.46 -16.94
CA SER A 83 -5.45 -8.48 -15.47
C SER A 83 -4.15 -7.87 -14.95
N VAL A 84 -3.07 -7.93 -15.72
CA VAL A 84 -1.77 -7.34 -15.37
C VAL A 84 -1.81 -5.82 -15.48
N LYS A 85 -2.53 -5.25 -16.46
CA LYS A 85 -2.53 -3.80 -16.71
C LYS A 85 -2.88 -2.96 -15.46
N PRO A 86 -3.97 -3.23 -14.72
CA PRO A 86 -4.28 -2.48 -13.49
C PRO A 86 -3.17 -2.55 -12.43
N LEU A 87 -2.49 -3.70 -12.32
CA LEU A 87 -1.40 -3.87 -11.36
C LEU A 87 -0.19 -3.02 -11.73
N THR A 88 0.22 -3.03 -13.00
CA THR A 88 1.32 -2.20 -13.50
C THR A 88 1.01 -0.71 -13.37
N ASP A 89 -0.22 -0.29 -13.68
CA ASP A 89 -0.64 1.11 -13.52
C ASP A 89 -0.51 1.57 -12.05
N LYS A 90 -0.92 0.71 -11.10
CA LYS A 90 -0.82 0.99 -9.66
C LYS A 90 0.61 0.88 -9.11
N GLU A 91 1.44 0.02 -9.67
CA GLU A 91 2.86 -0.04 -9.35
C GLU A 91 3.57 1.27 -9.73
N ILE A 92 3.27 1.83 -10.91
CA ILE A 92 3.80 3.14 -11.34
C ILE A 92 3.35 4.25 -10.39
N GLU A 93 2.07 4.29 -10.05
CA GLU A 93 1.53 5.28 -9.11
C GLU A 93 2.17 5.15 -7.73
N GLY A 94 2.31 3.94 -7.20
CA GLY A 94 2.96 3.66 -5.93
C GLY A 94 4.44 4.10 -5.92
N ASN A 95 5.19 3.80 -6.97
CA ASN A 95 6.58 4.23 -7.10
C ASN A 95 6.71 5.77 -7.18
N ALA A 96 5.79 6.45 -7.85
CA ALA A 96 5.76 7.91 -7.89
C ALA A 96 5.51 8.53 -6.50
N ILE A 97 4.63 7.92 -5.70
CA ILE A 97 4.40 8.31 -4.30
C ILE A 97 5.66 8.11 -3.45
N VAL A 98 6.35 6.97 -3.60
CA VAL A 98 7.60 6.71 -2.86
C VAL A 98 8.70 7.73 -3.21
N ALA A 99 8.76 8.16 -4.47
CA ALA A 99 9.73 9.16 -4.91
C ALA A 99 9.44 10.57 -4.36
N ILE A 100 8.16 10.94 -4.20
CA ILE A 100 7.73 12.28 -3.74
C ILE A 100 6.62 12.15 -2.69
N PRO A 101 6.95 11.63 -1.48
CA PRO A 101 5.95 11.30 -0.46
C PRO A 101 5.32 12.56 0.16
N ASP A 102 6.04 13.67 0.18
CA ASP A 102 5.56 14.93 0.79
C ASP A 102 4.37 15.54 0.07
N ALA A 103 4.20 15.24 -1.22
CA ALA A 103 3.07 15.69 -2.04
C ALA A 103 1.80 14.83 -1.86
N LYS A 104 1.76 13.96 -0.86
CA LYS A 104 0.66 13.02 -0.59
C LYS A 104 0.29 13.02 0.88
N THR A 105 -1.00 12.89 1.13
CA THR A 105 -1.59 12.62 2.44
C THR A 105 -1.45 11.15 2.82
N THR A 106 -1.56 10.84 4.11
CA THR A 106 -1.56 9.47 4.62
C THR A 106 -2.68 8.63 4.00
N GLU A 107 -3.86 9.23 3.80
CA GLU A 107 -5.03 8.59 3.20
C GLU A 107 -4.80 8.27 1.72
N GLU A 108 -4.20 9.18 0.95
CA GLU A 108 -3.85 8.91 -0.46
C GLU A 108 -2.85 7.76 -0.59
N ILE A 109 -1.83 7.71 0.28
CA ILE A 109 -0.84 6.61 0.30
C ILE A 109 -1.54 5.28 0.60
N LYS A 110 -2.45 5.25 1.59
CA LYS A 110 -3.23 4.05 1.94
C LYS A 110 -4.16 3.63 0.80
N ALA A 111 -4.80 4.58 0.12
CA ALA A 111 -5.70 4.30 -1.00
C ALA A 111 -4.95 3.64 -2.17
N VAL A 112 -3.77 4.14 -2.53
CA VAL A 112 -2.94 3.52 -3.58
C VAL A 112 -2.43 2.16 -3.14
N THR A 113 -2.01 2.01 -1.89
CA THR A 113 -1.60 0.71 -1.33
C THR A 113 -2.72 -0.32 -1.41
N GLN A 114 -3.95 0.05 -1.06
CA GLN A 114 -5.10 -0.84 -1.16
C GLN A 114 -5.42 -1.18 -2.61
N ALA A 115 -5.43 -0.20 -3.51
CA ALA A 115 -5.67 -0.44 -4.93
C ALA A 115 -4.60 -1.35 -5.57
N LEU A 116 -3.35 -1.26 -5.10
CA LEU A 116 -2.27 -2.17 -5.51
C LEU A 116 -2.53 -3.61 -5.06
N LYS A 117 -2.95 -3.81 -3.80
CA LYS A 117 -3.35 -5.13 -3.26
C LYS A 117 -4.54 -5.70 -4.01
N ASP A 118 -5.53 -4.87 -4.32
CA ASP A 118 -6.73 -5.30 -5.04
C ASP A 118 -6.39 -5.70 -6.48
N ALA A 119 -5.53 -4.93 -7.16
CA ALA A 119 -5.04 -5.27 -8.49
C ALA A 119 -4.21 -6.57 -8.50
N GLN A 120 -3.41 -6.79 -7.45
CA GLN A 120 -2.66 -8.04 -7.27
C GLN A 120 -3.61 -9.23 -7.09
N ALA A 121 -4.66 -9.08 -6.26
CA ALA A 121 -5.68 -10.11 -6.08
C ALA A 121 -6.54 -10.35 -7.33
N GLY A 122 -6.66 -9.34 -8.19
CA GLY A 122 -7.38 -9.38 -9.46
C GLY A 122 -6.62 -10.02 -10.63
N LEU A 123 -5.38 -10.48 -10.42
CA LEU A 123 -4.61 -11.18 -11.43
C LEU A 123 -5.29 -12.49 -11.87
N VAL A 124 -5.36 -12.72 -13.18
CA VAL A 124 -5.98 -13.91 -13.77
C VAL A 124 -4.93 -14.73 -14.50
N GLN A 125 -4.73 -15.99 -14.14
CA GLN A 125 -3.75 -16.86 -14.79
C GLN A 125 -4.09 -17.10 -16.27
N LYS A 126 -3.07 -17.21 -17.13
CA LYS A 126 -3.26 -17.61 -18.52
C LYS A 126 -3.81 -19.03 -18.58
N ALA A 127 -4.77 -19.26 -19.46
CA ALA A 127 -5.26 -20.60 -19.75
C ALA A 127 -4.19 -21.42 -20.47
N ASP A 128 -4.08 -22.70 -20.11
CA ASP A 128 -3.32 -23.68 -20.91
C ASP A 128 -4.08 -23.96 -22.21
N LYS A 129 -3.39 -23.79 -23.34
CA LYS A 129 -3.94 -23.98 -24.69
C LYS A 129 -3.32 -25.17 -25.41
N ALA A 130 -2.48 -25.96 -24.74
CA ALA A 130 -1.75 -27.06 -25.38
C ALA A 130 -2.69 -28.10 -26.00
N GLU A 131 -3.72 -28.54 -25.27
CA GLU A 131 -4.68 -29.53 -25.79
C GLU A 131 -5.55 -28.96 -26.93
N LEU A 132 -5.93 -27.68 -26.86
CA LEU A 132 -6.64 -27.01 -27.96
C LEU A 132 -5.77 -26.94 -29.22
N GLN A 133 -4.48 -26.62 -29.07
CA GLN A 133 -3.54 -26.59 -30.19
C GLN A 133 -3.39 -27.98 -30.83
N LYS A 134 -3.25 -29.04 -30.03
CA LYS A 134 -3.20 -30.42 -30.55
C LYS A 134 -4.45 -30.78 -31.36
N ALA A 135 -5.63 -30.40 -30.88
CA ALA A 135 -6.89 -30.66 -31.58
C ALA A 135 -6.98 -29.89 -32.93
N ILE A 136 -6.52 -28.64 -32.96
CA ILE A 136 -6.42 -27.83 -34.18
C ILE A 136 -5.45 -28.48 -35.18
N ASP A 137 -4.28 -28.92 -34.72
CA ASP A 137 -3.27 -29.56 -35.57
C ASP A 137 -3.80 -30.87 -36.18
N ALA A 138 -4.50 -31.69 -35.40
CA ALA A 138 -5.15 -32.91 -35.87
C ALA A 138 -6.25 -32.60 -36.92
N ALA A 139 -7.08 -31.58 -36.69
CA ALA A 139 -8.11 -31.16 -37.64
C ALA A 139 -7.52 -30.62 -38.95
N ASN A 140 -6.42 -29.84 -38.87
CA ASN A 140 -5.72 -29.36 -40.06
C ASN A 140 -5.09 -30.51 -40.87
N ALA A 141 -4.62 -31.57 -40.20
CA ALA A 141 -4.11 -32.76 -40.88
C ALA A 141 -5.21 -33.48 -41.69
N LEU A 142 -6.46 -33.49 -41.20
CA LEU A 142 -7.63 -33.99 -41.93
C LEU A 142 -8.05 -33.09 -43.10
N GLY A 143 -7.50 -31.89 -43.27
CA GLY A 143 -7.77 -31.03 -44.44
C GLY A 143 -6.87 -31.32 -45.65
N ASN A 144 -5.76 -32.04 -45.43
CA ASN A 144 -4.88 -32.56 -46.47
C ASN A 144 -5.35 -33.96 -46.94
N LEU A 145 -6.66 -34.13 -47.17
CA LEU A 145 -7.21 -35.40 -47.67
C LEU A 145 -6.65 -35.67 -49.07
N ASP A 146 -6.05 -36.83 -49.24
CA ASP A 146 -5.64 -37.29 -50.57
C ASP A 146 -6.89 -37.83 -51.29
N ALA A 147 -7.24 -37.23 -52.43
CA ALA A 147 -8.38 -37.68 -53.23
C ALA A 147 -8.20 -39.10 -53.80
N ALA A 148 -6.98 -39.66 -53.75
CA ALA A 148 -6.69 -41.04 -54.11
C ALA A 148 -6.82 -42.03 -52.94
N ASP A 149 -6.93 -41.55 -51.69
CA ASP A 149 -7.06 -42.41 -50.51
C ASP A 149 -8.53 -42.82 -50.27
N LYS A 150 -8.76 -44.11 -50.02
CA LYS A 150 -10.10 -44.67 -49.80
C LYS A 150 -10.64 -44.37 -48.41
N GLU A 151 -9.76 -44.16 -47.43
CA GLU A 151 -10.16 -43.85 -46.05
C GLU A 151 -10.65 -42.38 -45.91
N ASP A 152 -10.08 -41.47 -46.69
CA ASP A 152 -10.42 -40.04 -46.71
C ASP A 152 -11.78 -39.73 -47.37
N LYS A 153 -12.32 -40.69 -48.11
CA LYS A 153 -13.60 -40.59 -48.83
C LYS A 153 -14.82 -40.45 -47.93
N ALA A 154 -14.70 -40.77 -46.64
CA ALA A 154 -15.78 -40.64 -45.66
C ALA A 154 -15.90 -39.23 -45.07
N PHE A 155 -14.90 -38.37 -45.29
CA PHE A 155 -14.83 -37.01 -44.75
C PHE A 155 -14.74 -35.90 -45.83
N GLN A 156 -14.84 -36.26 -47.13
CA GLN A 156 -15.13 -35.34 -48.25
C GLN A 156 -16.64 -35.10 -48.41
#